data_AF-A0A2P2M0R8-F1
#
_entry.id   AF-A0A2P2M0R8-F1
#
_cell.length_a   1.000
_cell.length_b   1.000
_cell.length_c   1.000
_cell.angle_alpha   90.00
_cell.angle_beta   90.00
_cell.angle_gamma   90.00
#
_symmetry.space_group_name_H-M   'P 1'
#
loop_
_entity.id
_entity.type
_entity.pdbx_description
1 polymer ?
#
loop_
_entity_poly.entity_id
_entity_poly.type
_entity_poly.pdbx_seq_one_letter_code
_entity_poly.pdbx_strand_id
1 'polypeptide(L)'
;MESDFKVLIADESHFLKNAQAKRTTASLPIIKKAQYAILLSGTPALSRPIELFKQLEALYPAVYKNVHEYGNRYCRGGVFGVYQGASNHEELHILMKATIMIRRLKRDVLSELPLKRRQQVGITCLMNG
;
A
#
# COMPACT_ATOMS: atom_id res chain seq x y z
N MET A 1 -10.55 28.40 -1.14
CA MET A 1 -11.48 27.25 -1.03
C MET A 1 -10.87 26.28 -0.06
N GLU A 2 -11.17 26.42 1.23
CA GLU A 2 -10.70 25.49 2.24
C GLU A 2 -11.93 24.72 2.72
N SER A 3 -12.22 23.63 2.03
CA SER A 3 -13.29 22.71 2.44
C SER A 3 -12.72 21.82 3.53
N ASP A 4 -13.22 21.98 4.76
CA ASP A 4 -12.80 21.19 5.91
C ASP A 4 -13.51 19.83 5.89
N PHE A 5 -12.93 18.89 5.14
CA PHE A 5 -13.50 17.55 4.98
C PHE A 5 -13.32 16.75 6.27
N LYS A 6 -14.41 16.45 6.96
CA LYS A 6 -14.39 15.58 8.15
C LYS A 6 -13.97 14.15 7.81
N VAL A 7 -14.45 13.62 6.69
CA VAL A 7 -14.17 12.24 6.26
C VAL A 7 -13.66 12.27 4.84
N LEU A 8 -12.54 11.57 4.60
CA LEU A 8 -11.97 11.35 3.28
C LEU A 8 -11.81 9.86 3.03
N ILE A 9 -12.29 9.41 1.87
CA ILE A 9 -12.13 8.04 1.39
C ILE A 9 -11.30 8.08 0.12
N ALA A 10 -10.17 7.39 0.10
CA ALA A 10 -9.32 7.26 -1.08
C ALA A 10 -9.38 5.82 -1.58
N ASP A 11 -10.01 5.62 -2.73
CA ASP A 11 -10.01 4.33 -3.41
C ASP A 11 -8.72 4.08 -4.18
N GLU A 12 -8.35 2.82 -4.30
CA GLU A 12 -7.07 2.34 -4.82
C GLU A 12 -5.86 3.15 -4.31
N SER A 13 -5.79 3.30 -2.99
CA SER A 13 -4.78 4.12 -2.29
C SER A 13 -3.33 3.72 -2.58
N HIS A 14 -3.10 2.52 -3.12
CA HIS A 14 -1.77 2.06 -3.56
C HIS A 14 -1.16 2.97 -4.65
N PHE A 15 -1.96 3.78 -5.34
CA PHE A 15 -1.47 4.81 -6.24
C PHE A 15 -0.73 5.96 -5.55
N LEU A 16 -0.88 6.12 -4.23
CA LEU A 16 -0.18 7.13 -3.42
C LEU A 16 1.26 6.75 -3.07
N LYS A 17 1.76 5.62 -3.56
CA LYS A 17 3.10 5.10 -3.25
C LYS A 17 4.25 6.03 -3.62
N ASN A 18 4.09 6.84 -4.67
CA ASN A 18 5.15 7.71 -5.16
C ASN A 18 4.96 9.14 -4.65
N ALA A 19 5.90 9.63 -3.85
CA ALA A 19 5.89 10.97 -3.28
C ALA A 19 6.01 12.09 -4.33
N GLN A 20 6.67 11.81 -5.46
CA GLN A 20 6.90 12.77 -6.55
C GLN A 20 5.72 12.84 -7.52
N ALA A 21 4.76 11.91 -7.42
CA ALA A 21 3.60 11.93 -8.29
C ALA A 21 2.70 13.12 -7.92
N LYS A 22 2.31 13.91 -8.93
CA LYS A 22 1.41 15.07 -8.77
C LYS A 22 0.16 14.74 -7.95
N ARG A 23 -0.39 13.53 -8.13
CA ARG A 23 -1.55 13.04 -7.38
C ARG A 23 -1.29 12.99 -5.88
N THR A 24 -0.13 12.44 -5.47
CA THR A 24 0.24 12.28 -4.07
C THR A 24 0.51 13.64 -3.45
N THR A 25 1.22 14.52 -4.15
CA THR A 25 1.46 15.90 -3.69
C THR A 25 0.17 16.66 -3.45
N ALA A 26 -0.83 16.49 -4.31
CA ALA A 26 -2.14 17.13 -4.17
C ALA A 26 -3.02 16.49 -3.09
N SER A 27 -3.03 15.16 -2.99
CA SER A 27 -3.95 14.44 -2.08
C SER A 27 -3.44 14.34 -0.65
N LEU A 28 -2.13 14.21 -0.43
CA LEU A 28 -1.56 13.96 0.90
C LEU A 28 -1.88 15.07 1.91
N PRO A 29 -1.83 16.37 1.57
CA PRO A 29 -2.24 17.44 2.50
C PRO A 29 -3.72 17.36 2.88
N ILE A 30 -4.58 16.98 1.93
CA ILE A 30 -6.02 16.86 2.16
C ILE A 30 -6.32 15.67 3.07
N ILE A 31 -5.66 14.53 2.83
CA ILE A 31 -5.77 13.32 3.66
C ILE A 31 -5.33 13.60 5.10
N LYS A 32 -4.20 14.31 5.28
CA LYS A 32 -3.67 14.64 6.60
C LYS A 32 -4.51 15.67 7.38
N LYS A 33 -5.25 16.53 6.69
CA LYS A 33 -6.16 17.51 7.31
C LYS A 33 -7.49 16.89 7.73
N ALA A 34 -7.94 15.83 7.06
CA ALA A 34 -9.22 15.20 7.35
C ALA A 34 -9.26 14.59 8.77
N GLN A 35 -10.38 14.75 9.47
CA GLN A 35 -10.56 14.16 10.80
C GLN A 35 -10.54 12.62 10.75
N TYR A 36 -11.09 12.05 9.68
CA TYR A 36 -11.10 10.62 9.40
C TYR A 36 -10.64 10.34 7.97
N ALA A 37 -9.61 9.52 7.81
CA ALA A 37 -9.11 9.09 6.51
C ALA A 37 -9.22 7.57 6.36
N ILE A 38 -9.88 7.12 5.30
CA ILE A 38 -10.05 5.70 4.96
C ILE A 38 -9.37 5.45 3.62
N LEU A 39 -8.30 4.65 3.64
CA LEU A 39 -7.56 4.25 2.43
C LEU A 39 -8.02 2.84 2.03
N LEU A 40 -8.64 2.72 0.87
CA LEU A 40 -9.12 1.45 0.33
C LEU A 40 -8.12 0.92 -0.71
N SER A 41 -7.76 -0.36 -0.59
CA SER A 41 -6.93 -1.02 -1.59
C SER A 41 -7.11 -2.54 -1.51
N GLY A 42 -7.32 -3.18 -2.66
CA GLY A 42 -7.31 -4.64 -2.75
C GLY A 42 -5.90 -5.25 -2.62
N THR A 43 -4.87 -4.44 -2.84
CA THR A 43 -3.44 -4.82 -2.80
C THR A 43 -2.66 -3.71 -2.08
N PRO A 44 -2.65 -3.67 -0.74
CA PRO A 44 -2.06 -2.56 0.01
C PRO A 44 -0.54 -2.43 -0.23
N ALA A 45 0.16 -3.54 -0.44
CA ALA A 45 1.57 -3.58 -0.83
C ALA A 45 1.71 -4.24 -2.21
N LEU A 46 2.33 -3.54 -3.16
CA LEU A 46 2.54 -4.06 -4.52
C LEU A 46 3.84 -4.87 -4.62
N SER A 47 4.94 -4.39 -4.02
CA SER A 47 6.23 -5.07 -4.14
C SER A 47 7.23 -4.81 -3.01
N ARG A 48 7.32 -3.58 -2.50
CA ARG A 48 8.38 -3.15 -1.57
C ARG A 48 7.83 -2.39 -0.37
N PRO A 49 8.42 -2.52 0.84
CA PRO A 49 7.96 -1.83 2.04
C PRO A 49 7.94 -0.30 1.90
N ILE A 50 8.84 0.29 1.09
CA ILE A 50 8.90 1.73 0.85
C ILE A 50 7.62 2.29 0.20
N GLU A 51 6.89 1.47 -0.57
CA GLU A 51 5.66 1.87 -1.26
C GLU A 51 4.50 2.11 -0.28
N LEU A 52 4.60 1.58 0.94
CA LEU A 52 3.63 1.79 2.01
C LEU A 52 3.84 3.11 2.74
N PHE A 53 5.07 3.62 2.80
CA PHE A 53 5.44 4.71 3.70
C PHE A 53 4.52 5.94 3.57
N LYS A 54 4.17 6.36 2.35
CA LYS A 54 3.32 7.53 2.15
C LYS A 54 1.87 7.33 2.62
N GLN A 55 1.34 6.11 2.50
CA GLN A 55 0.02 5.77 3.04
C GLN A 55 0.07 5.72 4.58
N LEU A 56 1.13 5.14 5.14
CA LEU A 56 1.36 5.06 6.59
C LEU A 56 1.54 6.45 7.21
N GLU A 57 2.32 7.31 6.58
CA GLU A 57 2.54 8.71 6.98
C GLU A 57 1.23 9.51 6.94
N ALA A 58 0.37 9.24 5.97
CA ALA A 58 -0.92 9.94 5.85
C ALA A 58 -1.91 9.51 6.95
N LEU A 59 -1.93 8.23 7.32
CA LEU A 59 -2.85 7.68 8.33
C LEU A 59 -2.36 7.86 9.76
N TYR A 60 -1.05 7.69 10.00
CA TYR A 60 -0.48 7.76 11.35
C TYR A 60 0.84 8.56 11.37
N PRO A 61 0.76 9.89 11.12
CA PRO A 61 1.93 10.76 11.04
C PRO A 61 2.69 10.87 12.37
N ALA A 62 2.14 10.44 13.50
CA ALA A 62 2.84 10.44 14.78
C ALA A 62 3.99 9.41 14.82
N VAL A 63 3.79 8.26 14.17
CA VAL A 63 4.74 7.13 14.14
C VAL A 63 5.58 7.16 12.86
N TYR A 64 4.97 7.39 11.70
CA TYR A 64 5.65 7.31 10.41
C TYR A 64 6.07 8.69 9.89
N LYS A 65 6.99 9.35 10.61
CA LYS A 65 7.46 10.72 10.28
C LYS A 65 8.61 10.75 9.29
N ASN A 66 9.59 9.88 9.50
CA ASN A 66 10.87 9.95 8.81
C ASN A 66 11.04 8.77 7.85
N VAL A 67 11.13 9.08 6.56
CA VAL A 67 11.35 8.08 5.51
C VAL A 67 12.68 7.36 5.68
N HIS A 68 13.71 8.02 6.21
CA HIS A 68 15.02 7.42 6.41
C HIS A 68 15.02 6.40 7.54
N GLU A 69 14.36 6.71 8.66
CA GLU A 69 14.21 5.78 9.77
C GLU A 69 13.42 4.54 9.34
N TYR A 70 12.28 4.76 8.66
CA TYR A 70 11.48 3.68 8.10
C TYR A 70 12.27 2.86 7.06
N GLY A 71 12.98 3.54 6.16
CA GLY A 71 13.77 2.93 5.11
C GLY A 71 14.95 2.10 5.65
N ASN A 72 15.60 2.58 6.71
CA ASN A 72 16.68 1.84 7.36
C ASN A 72 16.17 0.59 8.07
N ARG A 73 15.03 0.66 8.77
CA ARG A 73 14.46 -0.47 9.52
C ARG A 73 13.81 -1.52 8.61
N TYR A 74 13.00 -1.09 7.65
CA TYR A 74 12.12 -1.96 6.87
C TYR A 74 12.52 -2.15 5.40
N CYS A 75 13.37 -1.27 4.86
CA CYS A 75 13.77 -1.33 3.45
C CYS A 75 15.24 -1.68 3.26
N ARG A 76 15.87 -2.29 4.29
CA ARG A 76 17.27 -2.74 4.30
C ARG A 76 18.23 -1.63 3.86
N GLY A 77 18.14 -0.46 4.50
CA GLY A 77 19.07 0.67 4.41
C GLY A 77 19.77 0.86 3.06
N GLY A 78 19.23 1.74 2.22
CA GLY A 78 19.79 2.00 0.90
C GLY A 78 21.05 2.87 0.92
N VAL A 79 22.05 2.53 0.11
CA VAL A 79 23.14 3.47 -0.23
C VAL A 79 22.53 4.65 -1.00
N PHE A 80 22.86 5.88 -0.63
CA PHE A 80 22.30 7.11 -1.23
C PHE A 80 20.77 7.24 -1.18
N GLY A 81 20.10 6.66 -0.18
CA GLY A 81 18.64 6.77 -0.02
C GLY A 81 17.83 5.87 -0.96
N VAL A 82 18.47 4.89 -1.60
CA VAL A 82 17.81 3.94 -2.51
C VAL A 82 17.26 2.74 -1.73
N TYR A 83 16.03 2.87 -1.24
CA TYR A 83 15.33 1.85 -0.43
C TYR A 83 14.69 0.74 -1.28
N GLN A 84 15.53 -0.06 -1.96
CA GLN A 84 15.10 -1.16 -2.82
C GLN A 84 14.97 -2.50 -2.08
N GLY A 85 15.54 -2.60 -0.88
CA GLY A 85 15.53 -3.81 -0.08
C GLY A 85 14.29 -3.94 0.80
N ALA A 86 14.32 -4.97 1.62
CA ALA A 86 13.17 -5.39 2.39
C ALA A 86 13.69 -6.12 3.66
N SER A 87 13.32 -5.65 4.85
CA SER A 87 13.76 -6.16 6.17
C SER A 87 12.62 -6.05 7.18
N ASN A 88 12.67 -6.86 8.24
CA ASN A 88 11.70 -6.82 9.36
C ASN A 88 10.22 -6.85 8.93
N HIS A 89 9.87 -7.63 7.90
CA HIS A 89 8.51 -7.69 7.36
C HIS A 89 7.47 -8.18 8.36
N GLU A 90 7.83 -9.13 9.22
CA GLU A 90 6.91 -9.67 10.23
C GLU A 90 6.52 -8.59 11.24
N GLU A 91 7.51 -7.84 11.73
CA GLU A 91 7.30 -6.70 12.62
C GLU A 91 6.39 -5.66 11.96
N LEU A 92 6.70 -5.24 10.73
CA LEU A 92 5.90 -4.26 9.99
C LEU A 92 4.46 -4.74 9.81
N HIS A 93 4.27 -6.01 9.45
CA HIS A 93 2.96 -6.61 9.25
C HIS A 93 2.13 -6.67 10.53
N ILE A 94 2.75 -7.02 11.66
CA ILE A 94 2.09 -7.02 12.98
C ILE A 94 1.66 -5.61 13.35
N LEU A 95 2.57 -4.62 13.23
CA LEU A 95 2.27 -3.22 13.52
C LEU A 95 1.11 -2.71 12.67
N MET A 96 1.13 -2.95 11.36
CA MET A 96 0.06 -2.52 10.47
C MET A 96 -1.29 -3.15 10.84
N LYS A 97 -1.33 -4.46 11.10
CA LYS A 97 -2.56 -5.16 11.51
C LYS A 97 -3.10 -4.67 12.84
N ALA A 98 -2.23 -4.36 13.79
CA ALA A 98 -2.63 -3.92 15.13
C ALA A 98 -3.14 -2.48 15.16
N THR A 99 -2.72 -1.63 14.20
CA THR A 99 -2.96 -0.18 14.28
C THR A 99 -3.89 0.36 13.20
N ILE A 100 -3.65 0.04 11.92
CA ILE A 100 -4.26 0.78 10.80
C ILE A 100 -4.91 -0.10 9.73
N MET A 101 -4.58 -1.40 9.68
CA MET A 101 -5.00 -2.28 8.59
C MET A 101 -6.12 -3.22 9.03
N ILE A 102 -7.27 -3.06 8.39
CA ILE A 102 -8.35 -4.06 8.41
C ILE A 102 -8.30 -4.82 7.09
N ARG A 103 -8.05 -6.13 7.15
CA ARG A 103 -7.95 -6.98 5.95
C ARG A 103 -8.75 -8.26 6.13
N ARG A 104 -9.62 -8.55 5.16
CA ARG A 104 -10.38 -9.81 5.06
C ARG A 104 -9.93 -10.57 3.82
N LEU A 105 -9.74 -11.89 3.92
CA LEU A 105 -9.39 -12.69 2.75
C LEU A 105 -10.64 -13.20 2.07
N LYS A 106 -10.58 -13.41 0.75
CA LYS A 106 -11.71 -13.94 -0.01
C LYS A 106 -12.24 -15.25 0.56
N ARG A 107 -11.35 -16.14 1.02
CA ARG A 107 -11.76 -17.41 1.67
C ARG A 107 -12.55 -17.23 2.96
N ASP A 108 -12.36 -16.10 3.66
CA ASP A 108 -13.02 -15.81 4.93
C ASP A 108 -14.41 -15.18 4.73
N VAL A 109 -14.73 -14.72 3.50
CA VAL A 109 -15.97 -13.99 3.19
C VAL A 109 -16.79 -14.60 2.05
N LEU A 110 -16.18 -15.39 1.16
CA LEU A 110 -16.84 -16.01 0.01
C LEU A 110 -17.01 -17.51 0.27
N SER A 111 -17.91 -17.85 1.19
CA SER A 111 -18.33 -19.23 1.47
C SER A 111 -19.30 -19.79 0.43
N GLU A 112 -19.93 -18.93 -0.37
CA GLU A 112 -21.04 -19.30 -1.27
C GLU A 112 -20.61 -19.61 -2.71
N LEU A 113 -19.36 -19.31 -3.09
CA LEU A 113 -18.88 -19.52 -4.46
C LEU A 113 -18.08 -20.82 -4.61
N PRO A 114 -18.21 -21.52 -5.76
CA PRO A 114 -17.41 -22.70 -6.03
C PRO A 114 -15.91 -22.35 -6.11
N LEU A 115 -15.06 -23.36 -5.85
CA LEU A 115 -13.61 -23.20 -5.86
C LEU A 115 -13.12 -22.61 -7.18
N LYS A 116 -12.25 -21.59 -7.09
CA LYS A 116 -11.64 -20.94 -8.25
C LYS A 116 -10.77 -21.93 -9.03
N ARG A 117 -11.16 -22.25 -10.27
CA ARG A 117 -10.36 -23.06 -11.20
C ARG A 117 -9.39 -22.19 -12.01
N ARG A 118 -8.17 -22.68 -12.26
CA ARG A 118 -7.16 -22.08 -13.13
C ARG A 118 -6.69 -23.16 -14.11
N GLN A 119 -6.65 -22.84 -15.40
CA GLN A 119 -6.14 -23.72 -16.45
C GLN A 119 -5.12 -22.95 -17.28
N GLN A 120 -3.98 -23.57 -17.57
CA GLN A 120 -2.98 -23.04 -18.48
C GLN A 120 -3.04 -23.87 -19.76
N VAL A 121 -3.32 -23.23 -20.89
CA VAL A 121 -3.39 -23.87 -22.21
C VAL A 121 -2.17 -23.47 -23.00
N GLY A 122 -1.29 -24.43 -23.29
CA GLY A 122 -0.16 -24.23 -24.18
C GLY A 122 -0.62 -24.32 -25.63
N ILE A 123 -0.32 -23.30 -26.42
CA ILE A 123 -0.58 -23.29 -27.86
C ILE A 123 0.75 -23.52 -28.56
N THR A 124 0.87 -24.63 -29.30
CA THR A 124 2.03 -24.88 -30.15
C THR A 124 1.82 -24.14 -31.46
N CYS A 125 2.66 -23.15 -31.74
CA CYS A 125 2.68 -22.46 -33.03
C CYS A 125 3.51 -23.29 -34.00
N LEU A 126 2.88 -23.95 -34.97
CA LEU A 126 3.59 -24.56 -36.10
C LEU A 126 3.95 -23.43 -37.07
N MET A 127 5.23 -23.08 -37.14
CA MET A 127 5.71 -22.24 -38.23
C MET A 127 5.73 -23.09 -39.50
N ASN A 128 4.79 -22.85 -40.41
CA ASN A 128 4.87 -23.37 -41.76
C ASN A 128 5.99 -22.63 -42.49
N GLY A 129 6.99 -23.38 -42.93
CA GLY A 129 8.09 -22.89 -43.76
C GLY A 129 7.69 -22.62 -45.20
#